data_AF-A0A0X1T7A2-F1
#
_entry.id   AF-A0A0X1T7A2-F1
#
_cell.length_a   1.000
_cell.length_b   1.000
_cell.length_c   1.000
_cell.angle_alpha   90.00
_cell.angle_beta   90.00
_cell.angle_gamma   90.00
#
_symmetry.space_group_name_H-M   'P 1'
#
loop_
_entity.id
_entity.type
_entity.pdbx_description
1 polymer ?
#
loop_
_entity_poly.entity_id
_entity_poly.type
_entity_poly.pdbx_seq_one_letter_code
_entity_poly.pdbx_strand_id
1 'polypeptide(L)'
;MRGELALIGLRLMRELGVRHGVPFDVIGEQDRRFRLPEELQPIAAHILDQVLGGIEVSLDPDQERLLRGRYIHQSAHWTPSKGLLVSKPAPNNVRNVYPNLPQKGYPQ
;
A
#
# COMPACT_ATOMS: atom_id res chain seq x y z
N MET A 1 6.65 14.83 3.68
CA MET A 1 5.87 13.59 3.68
C MET A 1 6.86 12.42 3.57
N ARG A 2 6.65 11.32 4.31
CA ARG A 2 7.60 10.22 4.50
C ARG A 2 7.21 8.99 3.65
N GLY A 3 8.13 8.48 2.83
CA GLY A 3 7.87 7.39 1.86
C GLY A 3 7.93 5.97 2.45
N GLU A 4 8.24 5.84 3.73
CA GLU A 4 8.53 4.58 4.41
C GLU A 4 7.33 3.63 4.50
N LEU A 5 6.09 4.12 4.32
CA LEU A 5 4.90 3.25 4.21
C LEU A 5 4.99 2.27 3.04
N ALA A 6 5.68 2.64 1.94
CA ALA A 6 5.91 1.73 0.82
C ALA A 6 6.73 0.48 1.22
N LEU A 7 7.52 0.56 2.29
CA LEU A 7 8.32 -0.55 2.80
C LEU A 7 7.48 -1.64 3.48
N ILE A 8 6.24 -1.32 3.90
CA ILE A 8 5.28 -2.32 4.38
C ILE A 8 4.79 -3.16 3.20
N GLY A 9 4.37 -2.51 2.11
CA GLY A 9 3.97 -3.19 0.87
C GLY A 9 5.09 -4.05 0.29
N LEU A 10 6.33 -3.55 0.32
CA LEU A 10 7.52 -4.32 -0.07
C LEU A 10 7.66 -5.62 0.74
N ARG A 11 7.62 -5.54 2.08
CA ARG A 11 7.71 -6.71 2.95
C ARG A 11 6.59 -7.70 2.69
N LEU A 12 5.36 -7.20 2.56
CA LEU A 12 4.19 -8.03 2.31
C LEU A 12 4.32 -8.80 0.99
N MET A 13 4.66 -8.12 -0.11
CA MET A 13 4.83 -8.76 -1.42
C MET A 13 6.00 -9.73 -1.43
N ARG A 14 7.07 -9.44 -0.69
CA ARG A 14 8.21 -10.35 -0.52
C ARG A 14 7.79 -11.64 0.19
N GLU A 15 7.05 -11.55 1.31
CA GLU A 15 6.55 -12.73 2.04
C GLU A 15 5.58 -13.55 1.18
N LEU A 16 4.64 -12.90 0.49
CA LEU A 16 3.73 -13.59 -0.43
C LEU A 16 4.48 -14.29 -1.56
N GLY A 17 5.49 -13.64 -2.14
CA GLY A 17 6.33 -14.24 -3.19
C GLY A 17 7.13 -15.45 -2.70
N VAL A 18 7.79 -15.34 -1.55
CA VAL A 18 8.58 -16.45 -0.97
C VAL A 18 7.68 -17.65 -0.66
N ARG A 19 6.48 -17.44 -0.14
CA ARG A 19 5.49 -18.52 0.08
C ARG A 19 5.08 -19.24 -1.21
N HIS A 20 5.19 -18.58 -2.36
CA HIS A 20 4.92 -19.15 -3.68
C HIS A 20 6.21 -19.55 -4.44
N GLY A 21 7.33 -19.70 -3.73
CA GLY A 21 8.59 -20.21 -4.30
C GLY A 21 9.44 -19.18 -5.04
N VAL A 22 9.11 -17.89 -4.94
CA VAL A 22 9.95 -16.83 -5.52
C VAL A 22 11.22 -16.66 -4.66
N PRO A 23 12.43 -16.73 -5.25
CA PRO A 23 13.69 -16.72 -4.48
C PRO A 23 14.11 -15.29 -4.11
N PHE A 24 13.28 -14.59 -3.33
CA PHE A 24 13.62 -13.25 -2.84
C PHE A 24 14.55 -13.30 -1.63
N ASP A 25 15.58 -12.45 -1.65
CA ASP A 25 16.46 -12.23 -0.51
C ASP A 25 15.69 -11.76 0.73
N VAL A 26 16.28 -11.99 1.91
CA VAL A 26 15.75 -11.47 3.17
C VAL A 26 15.96 -9.96 3.22
N ILE A 27 14.93 -9.23 3.63
CA ILE A 27 15.02 -7.80 3.86
C ILE A 27 15.74 -7.58 5.20
N GLY A 28 16.99 -7.13 5.15
CA GLY A 28 17.78 -6.88 6.35
C GLY A 28 17.33 -5.61 7.08
N GLU A 29 16.95 -5.75 8.35
CA GLU A 29 16.54 -4.60 9.21
C GLU A 29 17.68 -3.59 9.44
N GLN A 30 18.93 -4.03 9.26
CA GLN A 30 20.10 -3.16 9.35
C GLN A 30 20.35 -2.34 8.09
N ASP A 31 19.80 -2.74 6.93
CA ASP A 31 19.93 -1.97 5.70
C ASP A 31 19.07 -0.69 5.79
N ARG A 32 19.76 0.45 5.75
CA ARG A 32 19.12 1.77 5.84
C ARG A 32 18.07 2.00 4.75
N ARG A 33 18.16 1.34 3.60
CA ARG A 33 17.19 1.46 2.50
C ARG A 33 15.84 0.81 2.84
N PHE A 34 15.84 -0.19 3.70
CA PHE A 34 14.65 -0.99 4.01
C PHE A 34 14.18 -0.88 5.45
N ARG A 35 14.96 -0.25 6.33
CA ARG A 35 14.63 -0.07 7.74
C ARG A 35 13.33 0.71 7.91
N LEU A 36 12.40 0.12 8.67
CA LEU A 36 11.17 0.81 9.08
C LEU A 36 11.43 1.71 10.30
N PRO A 37 10.85 2.93 10.32
CA PRO A 37 10.71 3.71 11.53
C PRO A 37 10.03 2.88 12.63
N GLU A 38 10.46 3.05 13.88
CA GLU A 38 9.96 2.29 15.04
C GLU A 38 8.43 2.33 15.15
N GLU A 39 7.82 3.50 14.95
CA GLU A 39 6.37 3.69 14.99
C GLU A 39 5.60 2.96 13.86
N LEU A 40 6.27 2.58 12.77
CA LEU A 40 5.66 1.79 11.68
C LEU A 40 5.82 0.28 11.87
N GLN A 41 6.74 -0.17 12.73
CA GLN A 41 6.94 -1.60 12.98
C GLN A 41 5.68 -2.31 13.49
N PRO A 42 4.94 -1.80 14.50
CA PRO A 42 3.71 -2.47 14.95
C PRO A 42 2.63 -2.50 13.87
N ILE A 43 2.51 -1.43 13.08
CA ILE A 43 1.57 -1.37 11.94
C ILE A 43 1.96 -2.39 10.87
N ALA A 44 3.25 -2.51 10.55
CA ALA A 44 3.74 -3.48 9.58
C ALA A 44 3.46 -4.91 10.05
N ALA A 45 3.75 -5.23 11.30
CA ALA A 45 3.46 -6.55 11.88
C ALA A 45 1.96 -6.88 11.81
N HIS A 46 1.10 -5.92 12.16
CA HIS A 46 -0.36 -6.09 12.11
C HIS A 46 -0.87 -6.35 10.68
N ILE A 47 -0.43 -5.55 9.71
CA ILE A 47 -0.81 -5.70 8.30
C ILE A 47 -0.31 -7.05 7.74
N LEU A 48 0.94 -7.43 8.04
CA LEU A 48 1.49 -8.70 7.58
C LEU A 48 0.70 -9.88 8.16
N ASP A 49 0.40 -9.88 9.46
CA ASP A 49 -0.37 -10.94 10.11
C ASP A 49 -1.75 -11.13 9.47
N GLN A 50 -2.52 -10.04 9.31
CA GLN A 50 -3.84 -10.06 8.69
C GLN A 50 -3.78 -10.62 7.25
N VAL A 51 -2.95 -10.04 6.38
CA VAL A 51 -2.93 -10.43 4.97
C VAL A 51 -2.40 -11.85 4.79
N LEU A 52 -1.37 -12.23 5.54
CA LEU A 52 -0.81 -13.57 5.47
C LEU A 52 -1.74 -14.64 6.07
N GLY A 53 -2.71 -14.24 6.89
CA GLY A 53 -3.85 -15.04 7.34
C GLY A 53 -5.07 -15.00 6.41
N GLY A 54 -5.00 -14.27 5.29
CA GLY A 54 -6.12 -14.13 4.34
C GLY A 54 -7.23 -13.19 4.81
N ILE A 55 -6.94 -12.33 5.79
CA ILE A 55 -7.87 -11.38 6.38
C ILE A 55 -7.67 -10.02 5.71
N GLU A 56 -8.77 -9.32 5.44
CA GLU A 56 -8.73 -7.93 4.94
C GLU A 56 -8.09 -7.01 5.99
N VAL A 57 -7.22 -6.11 5.55
CA VAL A 57 -6.50 -5.20 6.44
C VAL A 57 -7.49 -4.28 7.16
N SER A 58 -7.41 -4.29 8.48
CA SER A 58 -8.10 -3.34 9.34
C SER A 58 -7.06 -2.63 10.21
N LEU A 59 -7.20 -1.31 10.35
CA LEU A 59 -6.32 -0.50 11.20
C LEU A 59 -7.13 0.07 12.35
N ASP A 60 -6.51 0.18 13.52
CA ASP A 60 -7.13 0.94 14.61
C ASP A 60 -7.09 2.46 14.31
N PRO A 61 -7.94 3.27 14.96
CA PRO A 61 -8.02 4.70 14.69
C PRO A 61 -6.72 5.48 14.90
N ASP A 62 -5.84 5.03 15.80
CA ASP A 62 -4.57 5.70 16.08
C ASP A 62 -3.52 5.36 15.03
N GLN A 63 -3.49 4.12 14.55
CA GLN A 63 -2.72 3.71 13.38
C GLN A 63 -3.16 4.49 12.15
N GLU A 64 -4.46 4.58 11.90
CA GLU A 64 -5.00 5.32 10.76
C GLU A 64 -4.63 6.81 10.84
N ARG A 65 -4.77 7.42 12.02
CA ARG A 65 -4.35 8.81 12.26
C ARG A 65 -2.87 9.01 11.99
N LEU A 66 -2.02 8.11 12.48
CA LEU A 66 -0.57 8.17 12.28
C LEU A 66 -0.22 8.10 10.78
N LEU A 67 -0.80 7.12 10.07
CA LEU A 67 -0.54 6.93 8.64
C LEU A 67 -1.01 8.14 7.83
N ARG A 68 -2.25 8.61 8.05
CA ARG A 68 -2.79 9.79 7.37
C ARG A 68 -1.99 11.06 7.65
N GLY A 69 -1.51 11.23 8.88
CA GLY A 69 -0.78 12.43 9.29
C GLY A 69 0.65 12.51 8.77
N ARG A 70 1.32 11.37 8.55
CA ARG A 70 2.79 11.37 8.30
C ARG A 70 3.22 10.61 7.04
N TYR A 71 2.49 9.58 6.66
CA TYR A 71 2.96 8.56 5.73
C TYR A 71 2.08 8.32 4.49
N ILE A 72 0.83 8.79 4.47
CA ILE A 72 -0.03 8.72 3.28
C ILE A 72 0.10 10.03 2.50
N HIS A 73 0.45 9.93 1.22
CA HIS A 73 0.59 11.10 0.36
C HIS A 73 -0.78 11.51 -0.16
N GLN A 74 -1.11 12.79 -0.09
CA GLN A 74 -2.26 13.31 -0.82
C GLN A 74 -1.89 13.45 -2.31
N SER A 75 -2.07 12.35 -3.06
CA SER A 75 -1.82 12.33 -4.50
C SER A 75 -2.86 13.10 -5.31
N ALA A 76 -4.10 13.22 -4.81
CA ALA A 76 -5.18 13.93 -5.50
C ALA A 76 -5.23 15.42 -5.12
N HIS A 77 -5.11 16.30 -6.11
CA HIS A 77 -5.11 17.76 -5.93
C HIS A 77 -5.50 18.50 -7.21
N TRP A 78 -5.84 19.79 -7.07
CA TRP A 78 -6.25 20.65 -8.17
C TRP A 78 -5.13 21.50 -8.77
N THR A 79 -3.86 21.31 -8.35
CA THR A 79 -2.71 22.01 -8.93
C THR A 79 -2.51 21.62 -10.40
N PRO A 80 -2.52 22.57 -11.35
CA PRO A 80 -2.24 22.29 -12.75
C PRO A 80 -0.77 21.97 -13.01
N SER A 81 -0.50 21.08 -13.96
CA SER A 81 0.83 20.79 -14.50
C SER A 81 0.77 20.91 -16.02
N LYS A 82 1.54 21.83 -16.62
CA LYS A 82 1.55 22.09 -18.06
C LYS A 82 0.14 22.33 -18.65
N GLY A 83 -0.72 23.04 -17.92
CA GLY A 83 -2.10 23.33 -18.33
C GLY A 83 -3.11 22.18 -18.11
N LEU A 84 -2.67 21.04 -17.54
CA LEU A 84 -3.52 19.89 -17.28
C LEU A 84 -3.71 19.65 -15.78
N LEU A 85 -4.90 19.20 -15.39
CA LEU A 85 -5.18 18.74 -14.03
C LEU A 85 -4.91 17.23 -13.89
N VAL A 86 -3.63 16.85 -13.98
CA VAL A 86 -3.21 15.43 -14.00
C VAL A 86 -3.59 14.66 -12.74
N SER A 87 -3.63 15.36 -11.59
CA SER A 87 -3.94 14.78 -10.29
C SER A 87 -5.35 15.12 -9.81
N LYS A 88 -6.24 15.56 -10.71
CA LYS A 88 -7.60 15.98 -10.36
C LYS A 88 -8.31 14.85 -9.59
N PRO A 89 -8.91 15.12 -8.42
CA PRO A 89 -9.74 14.14 -7.74
C PRO A 89 -10.88 13.63 -8.64
N ALA A 90 -11.23 12.37 -8.47
CA ALA A 90 -12.45 11.79 -9.01
C ALA A 90 -13.68 12.43 -8.35
N PRO A 91 -14.88 12.35 -8.99
CA PRO A 91 -16.12 12.81 -8.37
C PRO A 91 -16.29 12.24 -6.96
N ASN A 92 -16.82 13.06 -6.05
CA ASN A 92 -17.05 12.71 -4.63
C ASN A 92 -15.80 12.26 -3.85
N ASN A 93 -14.58 12.52 -4.36
CA ASN A 93 -13.32 12.04 -3.77
C ASN A 93 -13.24 10.52 -3.60
N VAL A 94 -13.96 9.76 -4.43
CA VAL A 94 -13.94 8.28 -4.42
C VAL A 94 -13.21 7.78 -5.65
N ARG A 95 -12.25 6.87 -5.45
CA ARG A 95 -11.54 6.23 -6.56
C ARG A 95 -12.50 5.32 -7.33
N ASN A 96 -12.59 5.50 -8.65
CA ASN A 96 -13.33 4.57 -9.50
C ASN A 96 -12.67 3.18 -9.44
N VAL A 97 -13.46 2.15 -9.20
CA VAL A 97 -13.03 0.75 -9.17
C VAL A 97 -13.70 0.02 -10.33
N TYR A 98 -12.90 -0.63 -11.17
CA TYR A 98 -13.37 -1.40 -12.32
C TYR A 98 -13.05 -2.88 -12.06
N PRO A 99 -14.04 -3.70 -11.68
CA PRO A 99 -13.80 -5.10 -11.37
C PRO A 99 -13.35 -5.85 -12.63
N ASN A 100 -12.50 -6.87 -12.44
CA ASN A 100 -12.16 -7.79 -13.52
C ASN A 100 -13.36 -8.68 -13.80
N LEU A 101 -14.12 -8.36 -14.85
CA LEU A 101 -15.28 -9.12 -15.28
C LEU A 101 -14.90 -9.94 -16.52
N PRO A 102 -15.41 -11.19 -16.66
CA PRO A 102 -15.24 -11.96 -17.87
C PRO A 102 -15.71 -11.16 -19.09
N GLN A 103 -14.93 -11.19 -20.16
CA GLN A 103 -15.35 -10.58 -21.41
C GLN A 103 -16.57 -11.32 -21.96
N LYS A 104 -17.65 -10.57 -22.23
CA LYS A 104 -18.87 -11.13 -22.82
C LYS A 104 -18.52 -11.83 -24.14
N GLY A 105 -18.71 -13.15 -24.20
CA GLY A 105 -18.48 -13.97 -25.40
C GLY A 105 -17.21 -14.84 -25.39
N TYR A 106 -16.36 -14.77 -24.36
CA TYR A 106 -15.25 -15.71 -24.19
C TYR A 106 -15.67 -16.92 -23.33
N PRO A 107 -15.20 -18.15 -23.64
CA PRO A 107 -15.42 -19.30 -22.78
C PRO A 107 -14.72 -19.10 -21.43
N GLN A 108 -15.37 -19.59 -20.37
CA GLN A 108 -14.86 -19.56 -18.99
C GLN A 108 -13.92 -20.72 -18.72
#